data_AF-A0A1J8QSW2-F1
#
_entry.id   AF-A0A1J8QSW2-F1
#
_cell.length_a   1.000
_cell.length_b   1.000
_cell.length_c   1.000
_cell.angle_alpha   90.00
_cell.angle_beta   90.00
_cell.angle_gamma   90.00
#
_symmetry.space_group_name_H-M   'P 1'
#
loop_
_entity.id
_entity.type
_entity.pdbx_description
1 polymer ?
#
loop_
_entity_poly.entity_id
_entity_poly.type
_entity_poly.pdbx_seq_one_letter_code
_entity_poly.pdbx_strand_id
1 'polypeptide(L)'
;MAMAQAEVLWRPEDDYRVKPTLEEGDVYRPDILAVIDAAVDSLSSDLRELNLDIHDHPEIKYEERTAFLVNTYWAGYPLFKVSK
;
A
#
# COMPACT_ATOMS: atom_id res chain seq x y z
N MET A 1 -30.43 8.75 6.97
CA MET A 1 -29.65 7.53 7.22
C MET A 1 -28.39 7.63 6.39
N ALA A 2 -27.25 7.81 7.05
CA ALA A 2 -25.93 7.85 6.43
C ALA A 2 -25.29 6.47 6.58
N MET A 3 -24.54 6.03 5.56
CA MET A 3 -23.36 5.15 5.61
C MET A 3 -23.12 4.55 4.22
N ALA A 4 -22.05 4.98 3.54
CA ALA A 4 -21.25 4.21 2.57
C ALA A 4 -20.25 5.15 1.85
N GLN A 5 -19.23 5.61 2.57
CA GLN A 5 -18.02 6.20 1.96
C GLN A 5 -16.80 5.61 2.66
N ALA A 6 -16.64 4.30 2.56
CA ALA A 6 -15.44 3.60 2.99
C ALA A 6 -15.20 2.50 1.97
N GLU A 7 -14.32 2.75 0.99
CA GLU A 7 -13.59 1.72 0.21
C GLU A 7 -12.84 2.25 -1.03
N VAL A 8 -12.93 3.54 -1.37
CA VAL A 8 -12.20 4.08 -2.53
C VAL A 8 -11.14 5.06 -2.05
N LEU A 9 -9.90 4.58 -1.96
CA LEU A 9 -8.80 5.35 -1.39
C LEU A 9 -8.19 6.37 -2.38
N TRP A 10 -8.33 6.18 -3.69
CA TRP A 10 -7.83 7.10 -4.74
C TRP A 10 -8.25 6.64 -6.15
N ARG A 11 -8.58 7.55 -7.08
CA ARG A 11 -8.79 7.30 -8.52
C ARG A 11 -7.95 8.23 -9.40
N PRO A 12 -7.50 7.80 -10.60
CA PRO A 12 -6.77 8.65 -11.54
C PRO A 12 -7.50 9.93 -11.97
N GLU A 13 -8.83 9.89 -11.97
CA GLU A 13 -9.73 11.00 -12.28
C GLU A 13 -10.01 11.95 -11.10
N ASP A 14 -9.51 11.66 -9.89
CA ASP A 14 -9.71 12.52 -8.72
C ASP A 14 -8.96 13.86 -8.87
N ASP A 15 -9.62 14.96 -8.54
CA ASP A 15 -9.03 16.30 -8.60
C ASP A 15 -8.06 16.53 -7.44
N TYR A 16 -6.76 16.42 -7.74
CA TYR A 16 -5.65 16.66 -6.83
C TYR A 16 -5.58 18.09 -6.26
N ARG A 17 -6.37 19.03 -6.77
CA ARG A 17 -6.49 20.39 -6.22
C ARG A 17 -7.46 20.48 -5.05
N VAL A 18 -8.34 19.49 -4.89
CA VAL A 18 -9.25 19.39 -3.75
C VAL A 18 -8.43 18.93 -2.55
N LYS A 19 -7.89 19.90 -1.84
CA LYS A 19 -7.28 19.65 -0.54
C LYS A 19 -8.40 19.61 0.50
N PRO A 20 -8.36 18.67 1.46
CA PRO A 20 -9.14 18.80 2.68
C PRO A 20 -8.90 20.18 3.28
N THR A 21 -9.93 20.82 3.82
CA THR A 21 -9.79 22.07 4.57
C THR A 21 -8.81 21.83 5.73
N LEU A 22 -7.66 22.50 5.69
CA LEU A 22 -6.69 22.51 6.78
C LEU A 22 -7.00 23.73 7.66
N GLU A 23 -7.15 23.51 8.96
CA GLU A 23 -7.17 24.61 9.93
C GLU A 23 -5.81 25.35 9.86
N GLU A 24 -5.83 26.68 9.86
CA GLU A 24 -4.64 27.50 9.67
C GLU A 24 -3.62 27.27 10.82
N GLY A 25 -2.46 26.69 10.50
CA GLY A 25 -1.36 26.47 11.45
C GLY A 25 -0.92 25.01 11.63
N ASP A 26 -1.78 24.04 11.34
CA ASP A 26 -1.50 22.62 11.58
C ASP A 26 -1.41 21.82 10.28
N VAL A 27 -0.25 21.93 9.61
CA VAL A 27 0.16 21.00 8.55
C VAL A 27 0.31 19.58 9.12
N TYR A 28 0.64 19.48 10.40
CA TYR A 28 0.84 18.22 11.09
C TYR A 28 -0.47 17.67 11.67
N ARG A 29 -0.80 16.43 11.31
CA ARG A 29 -2.02 15.73 11.73
C ARG A 29 -1.66 14.46 12.49
N PRO A 30 -1.46 14.54 13.83
CA PRO A 30 -1.04 13.40 14.64
C PRO A 30 -2.08 12.27 14.67
N ASP A 31 -3.35 12.62 14.48
CA ASP A 31 -4.46 11.67 14.35
C ASP A 31 -4.31 10.80 13.10
N ILE A 32 -3.92 11.41 11.97
CA ILE A 32 -3.68 10.69 10.72
C ILE A 32 -2.39 9.87 10.81
N LEU A 33 -1.33 10.44 11.40
CA LEU A 33 -0.06 9.71 11.57
C LEU A 33 -0.25 8.45 12.42
N ALA A 34 -0.99 8.54 13.53
CA ALA A 34 -1.26 7.38 14.38
C ALA A 34 -1.99 6.24 13.64
N VAL A 35 -2.89 6.58 12.70
CA VAL A 35 -3.59 5.60 11.87
C VAL A 35 -2.61 4.94 10.87
N ILE A 36 -1.72 5.74 10.27
CA ILE A 36 -0.69 5.22 9.36
C ILE A 36 0.26 4.28 10.11
N ASP A 37 0.76 4.69 11.28
CA ASP A 37 1.67 3.89 12.09
C ASP A 37 1.00 2.57 12.51
N ALA A 38 -0.24 2.61 12.99
CA ALA A 38 -0.99 1.41 13.36
C ALA A 38 -1.21 0.46 12.16
N ALA A 39 -1.47 1.01 10.97
CA ALA A 39 -1.60 0.22 9.75
C ALA A 39 -0.26 -0.44 9.37
N VAL A 40 0.85 0.29 9.41
CA VAL A 40 2.19 -0.24 9.13
C VAL A 40 2.59 -1.32 10.15
N ASP A 41 2.33 -1.08 11.43
CA ASP A 41 2.58 -2.05 12.50
C ASP A 41 1.78 -3.34 12.27
N SER A 42 0.53 -3.23 11.83
CA SER A 42 -0.32 -4.39 11.53
C SER A 42 0.19 -5.25 10.37
N LEU A 43 0.93 -4.65 9.41
CA LEU A 43 1.50 -5.34 8.26
C LEU A 43 2.90 -5.91 8.55
N SER A 44 3.50 -5.60 9.70
CA SER A 44 4.91 -5.88 9.97
C SER A 44 5.25 -7.37 9.98
N SER A 45 4.37 -8.23 10.50
CA SER A 45 4.58 -9.69 10.46
C SER A 45 4.60 -10.22 9.03
N ASP A 46 3.62 -9.81 8.24
CA ASP A 46 3.37 -10.36 6.91
C ASP A 46 4.44 -9.89 5.92
N LEU A 47 4.85 -8.62 6.04
CA LEU A 47 5.99 -8.07 5.29
C LEU A 47 7.30 -8.72 5.72
N ARG A 48 7.45 -9.09 6.99
CA ARG A 48 8.65 -9.78 7.48
C ARG A 48 8.74 -11.19 6.91
N GLU A 49 7.63 -11.91 6.86
CA GLU A 49 7.53 -13.23 6.23
C GLU A 49 7.84 -13.14 4.73
N LEU A 50 7.21 -12.21 4.02
CA LEU A 50 7.49 -11.93 2.60
C LEU A 50 8.98 -11.64 2.36
N ASN A 51 9.59 -10.81 3.21
CA ASN A 51 10.99 -10.46 3.09
C ASN A 51 11.91 -11.68 3.31
N LEU A 52 11.58 -12.56 4.27
CA LEU A 52 12.34 -13.81 4.46
C LEU A 52 12.24 -14.72 3.24
N ASP A 53 11.04 -14.87 2.69
CA ASP A 53 10.80 -15.70 1.51
C ASP A 53 11.61 -15.20 0.31
N ILE A 54 11.58 -13.90 0.02
CA ILE A 54 12.41 -13.30 -1.05
C ILE A 54 13.91 -13.47 -0.74
N HIS A 55 14.33 -13.28 0.50
CA HIS A 55 15.73 -13.41 0.90
C HIS A 55 16.27 -14.83 0.73
N ASP A 56 15.45 -15.85 1.00
CA ASP A 56 15.83 -17.26 0.84
C ASP A 56 15.81 -17.73 -0.63
N HIS A 57 15.32 -16.87 -1.53
CA HIS A 57 15.28 -17.09 -2.97
C HIS A 57 16.08 -16.02 -3.74
N PRO A 58 17.43 -15.97 -3.58
CA PRO A 58 18.25 -15.00 -4.30
C PRO A 58 18.26 -15.32 -5.80
N GLU A 59 17.85 -14.35 -6.61
CA GLU A 59 17.74 -14.46 -8.06
C GLU A 59 18.62 -13.43 -8.77
N ILE A 60 19.00 -13.74 -10.01
CA ILE A 60 19.94 -12.92 -10.78
C ILE A 60 19.14 -11.97 -11.68
N LYS A 61 18.96 -10.73 -11.24
CA LYS A 61 18.42 -9.63 -12.06
C LYS A 61 17.16 -10.03 -12.87
N TYR A 62 17.19 -9.87 -14.20
CA TYR A 62 16.02 -10.10 -15.09
C TYR A 62 15.53 -11.56 -15.14
N GLU A 63 16.09 -12.45 -14.33
CA GLU A 63 15.67 -13.83 -14.16
C GLU A 63 14.86 -14.06 -12.86
N GLU A 64 14.47 -12.99 -12.16
CA GLU A 64 13.65 -13.03 -10.95
C GLU A 64 12.25 -13.64 -11.22
N ARG A 65 12.10 -14.95 -10.98
CA ARG A 65 10.82 -15.66 -11.12
C ARG A 65 10.10 -15.74 -9.79
N THR A 66 10.84 -16.03 -8.73
CA THR A 66 10.33 -16.27 -7.39
C THR A 66 9.95 -14.94 -6.75
N ALA A 67 10.81 -13.92 -6.78
CA ALA A 67 10.46 -12.59 -6.26
C ALA A 67 9.23 -12.01 -6.97
N PHE A 68 9.13 -12.20 -8.29
CA PHE A 68 7.99 -11.76 -9.08
C PHE A 68 6.69 -12.52 -8.76
N LEU A 69 6.75 -13.85 -8.65
CA LEU A 69 5.60 -14.68 -8.30
C LEU A 69 5.10 -14.37 -6.89
N VAL A 70 6.01 -14.33 -5.92
CA VAL A 70 5.68 -14.07 -4.51
C VAL A 70 5.03 -12.70 -4.36
N ASN A 71 5.55 -11.66 -5.02
CA ASN A 71 4.92 -10.33 -5.07
C ASN A 71 3.50 -10.38 -5.68
N THR A 72 3.31 -11.16 -6.75
CA THR A 72 2.01 -11.29 -7.43
C THR A 72 0.98 -12.01 -6.55
N TYR A 73 1.38 -13.02 -5.78
CA TYR A 73 0.50 -13.75 -4.86
C TYR A 73 0.18 -12.94 -3.60
N TRP A 74 1.17 -12.28 -2.99
CA TRP A 74 0.99 -11.48 -1.76
C TRP A 74 0.09 -10.26 -2.00
N ALA A 75 0.15 -9.65 -3.19
CA ALA A 75 -0.68 -8.50 -3.54
C ALA A 75 -2.17 -8.82 -3.75
N GLY A 76 -2.57 -10.09 -3.88
CA GLY A 76 -3.97 -10.56 -3.86
C GLY A 76 -4.96 -9.94 -4.87
N TYR A 77 -4.57 -8.98 -5.70
CA TYR A 77 -5.46 -8.20 -6.56
C TYR A 77 -4.84 -7.79 -7.91
N PRO A 78 -5.63 -7.80 -9.00
CA PRO A 78 -5.24 -7.47 -10.37
C PRO A 78 -5.10 -5.96 -10.62
N LEU A 79 -4.69 -5.17 -9.62
CA LEU A 79 -4.58 -3.71 -9.72
C LEU A 79 -3.46 -3.25 -10.65
N PHE A 80 -2.49 -4.12 -10.91
CA PHE A 80 -1.41 -3.89 -11.85
C PHE A 80 -1.60 -4.85 -13.02
N LYS A 81 -1.91 -4.33 -14.21
CA LYS A 81 -1.83 -5.14 -15.43
C LYS A 81 -0.37 -5.51 -15.62
N VAL A 82 -0.04 -6.78 -15.35
CA VAL A 82 1.24 -7.36 -15.75
C VAL A 82 1.25 -7.41 -17.28
N SER A 83 1.94 -6.46 -17.90
CA SER A 83 2.31 -6.56 -19.32
C SER A 83 3.44 -7.56 -19.46
N LYS A 84 3.34 -8.44 -20.45
CA LYS A 84 4.52 -9.13 -21.01
C LYS A 84 5.41 -8.15 -21.76
#